data_AF-A0A914ISI9-F1
#
_entry.id   AF-A0A914ISI9-F1
#
_cell.length_a   1.000
_cell.length_b   1.000
_cell.length_c   1.000
_cell.angle_alpha   90.00
_cell.angle_beta   90.00
_cell.angle_gamma   90.00
#
_symmetry.space_group_name_H-M   'P 1'
#
loop_
_entity.id
_entity.type
_entity.pdbx_description
1 polymer ?
#
loop_
_entity_poly.entity_id
_entity_poly.type
_entity_poly.pdbx_seq_one_letter_code
_entity_poly.pdbx_strand_id
1 'polypeptide(L)'
;MCKVFNRKLGSKTDNNQELYAMGIMASLSSFFNTYPISSSLGRSMLNVECGAKTQLSSLFTAALLLIVILFLGPLLSTLPMCILAVIIIYSMKGVFQKMPHELAQLWTVAKIDFMIWIVTFVATVILNVMSGLAVAVVFALLTTIFRIQWPRWRMLSQLTGTEEYRDIGRYGRTTEVEGIKIFRFDAPL
;
A
#
# COMPACT_ATOMS: atom_id res chain seq x y z
N MET A 1 4.90 3.46 -3.66
CA MET A 1 5.51 4.78 -3.35
C MET A 1 4.85 5.92 -4.12
N CYS A 2 4.79 5.86 -5.45
CA CYS A 2 4.26 6.94 -6.30
C CYS A 2 2.84 7.38 -5.92
N LYS A 3 1.95 6.45 -5.53
CA LYS A 3 0.60 6.79 -5.02
C LYS A 3 0.61 7.75 -3.82
N VAL A 4 1.56 7.60 -2.89
CA VAL A 4 1.68 8.47 -1.70
C VAL A 4 2.14 9.87 -2.10
N PHE A 5 3.10 9.96 -3.02
CA PHE A 5 3.60 11.24 -3.53
C PHE A 5 2.60 11.93 -4.45
N ASN A 6 1.87 11.21 -5.29
CA ASN A 6 0.81 11.77 -6.13
C ASN A 6 -0.29 12.42 -5.30
N ARG A 7 -0.63 11.83 -4.15
CA ARG A 7 -1.58 12.43 -3.20
C ARG A 7 -1.03 13.69 -2.51
N LYS A 8 0.28 13.76 -2.26
CA LYS A 8 0.93 14.93 -1.61
C LYS A 8 1.24 16.08 -2.58
N LEU A 9 1.72 15.77 -3.78
CA LEU A 9 2.26 16.73 -4.75
C LEU A 9 1.29 17.02 -5.92
N GLY A 10 0.17 16.30 -6.02
CA GLY A 10 -0.80 16.43 -7.11
C GLY A 10 -0.28 15.96 -8.47
N SER A 11 0.90 15.34 -8.51
CA SER A 11 1.53 14.84 -9.73
C SER A 11 0.84 13.57 -10.23
N LYS A 12 0.81 13.36 -11.55
CA LYS A 12 0.41 12.09 -12.16
C LYS A 12 1.67 11.30 -12.51
N THR A 13 1.72 10.05 -12.06
CA THR A 13 2.78 9.10 -12.41
C THR A 13 2.16 7.94 -13.17
N ASP A 14 2.82 7.50 -14.22
CA ASP A 14 2.47 6.28 -14.94
C ASP A 14 3.17 5.07 -14.30
N ASN A 15 2.39 4.09 -13.85
CA ASN A 15 2.92 2.88 -13.22
C ASN A 15 3.71 2.01 -14.21
N ASN A 16 3.34 2.01 -15.49
CA ASN A 16 4.05 1.22 -16.51
C ASN A 16 5.43 1.82 -16.76
N GLN A 17 5.52 3.14 -16.86
CA GLN A 17 6.80 3.85 -17.02
C GLN A 17 7.74 3.60 -15.83
N GLU A 18 7.23 3.64 -14.60
CA GLU A 18 8.01 3.32 -13.39
C GLU A 18 8.51 1.87 -13.40
N LEU A 19 7.68 0.93 -13.87
CA LEU A 19 8.07 -0.47 -13.98
C LEU A 19 9.20 -0.66 -15.00
N TYR A 20 9.09 -0.04 -16.18
CA TYR A 20 10.16 -0.07 -17.19
C TYR A 20 11.44 0.59 -16.66
N ALA A 21 11.32 1.72 -15.97
CA ALA A 21 12.47 2.41 -15.39
C ALA A 21 13.19 1.54 -14.35
N MET A 22 12.44 0.87 -13.46
CA MET A 22 13.02 -0.07 -12.48
C MET A 22 13.68 -1.27 -13.17
N GLY A 23 13.08 -1.81 -14.23
CA GLY A 23 13.64 -2.90 -15.02
C GLY A 23 14.96 -2.52 -15.70
N ILE A 24 15.01 -1.37 -16.36
CA ILE A 24 16.24 -0.86 -17.00
C ILE A 24 17.32 -0.59 -15.95
N MET A 25 16.96 0.03 -14.83
CA MET A 25 17.88 0.29 -13.72
C MET A 25 18.46 -1.01 -13.15
N ALA A 26 17.64 -2.03 -12.92
CA ALA A 26 18.10 -3.33 -12.42
C ALA A 26 19.03 -4.03 -13.41
N SER A 27 18.69 -4.04 -14.71
CA SER A 27 19.53 -4.61 -15.77
C SER A 27 20.88 -3.93 -15.87
N LEU A 28 20.92 -2.59 -15.85
CA LEU A 28 22.16 -1.82 -15.86
C LEU A 28 22.98 -2.02 -14.59
N SER A 29 22.32 -2.06 -13.43
CA SER A 29 22.99 -2.23 -12.13
C SER A 29 23.59 -3.61 -11.97
N SER A 30 23.02 -4.65 -12.59
CA SER A 30 23.51 -6.04 -12.53
C SER A 30 24.93 -6.21 -13.10
N PHE A 31 25.37 -5.32 -14.02
CA PHE A 31 26.75 -5.31 -14.50
C PHE A 31 27.77 -4.84 -13.44
N PHE A 32 27.28 -4.22 -12.36
CA PHE A 32 28.05 -3.81 -11.21
C PHE A 32 27.64 -4.71 -10.03
N ASN A 33 28.58 -5.15 -9.19
CA ASN A 33 28.28 -6.02 -8.04
C ASN A 33 27.37 -5.33 -7.00
N THR A 34 26.07 -5.24 -7.29
CA THR A 34 25.08 -4.46 -6.56
C THR A 34 23.93 -5.35 -6.13
N TYR A 35 23.35 -5.03 -4.98
CA TYR A 35 22.13 -5.66 -4.51
C TYR A 35 20.91 -5.09 -5.27
N PRO A 36 19.82 -5.86 -5.40
CA PRO A 36 18.60 -5.39 -6.03
C PRO A 36 18.10 -4.11 -5.35
N ILE A 37 17.94 -3.06 -6.14
CA ILE A 37 17.60 -1.72 -5.67
C ILE A 37 16.08 -1.59 -5.64
N SER A 38 15.57 -0.96 -4.59
CA SER A 38 14.15 -0.57 -4.49
C SER A 38 14.02 0.88 -4.06
N SER A 39 12.82 1.42 -4.24
CA SER A 39 12.49 2.80 -3.86
C SER A 39 12.39 2.94 -2.33
N SER A 40 13.11 3.91 -1.76
CA SER A 40 13.13 4.16 -0.31
C SER A 40 12.19 5.30 0.06
N LEU A 41 11.04 4.98 0.65
CA LEU A 41 10.05 5.94 1.15
C LEU A 41 10.65 7.03 2.05
N GLY A 42 11.48 6.66 3.02
CA GLY A 42 12.07 7.62 3.98
C GLY A 42 12.95 8.68 3.30
N ARG A 43 13.94 8.24 2.51
CA ARG A 43 14.85 9.14 1.79
C ARG A 43 14.13 10.10 0.85
N SER A 44 13.16 9.63 0.06
CA SER A 44 12.43 10.52 -0.84
C SER A 44 11.45 11.42 -0.12
N MET A 45 10.90 11.00 1.03
CA MET A 45 10.04 11.87 1.83
C MET A 45 10.84 13.04 2.40
N LEU A 46 12.03 12.78 2.94
CA LEU A 46 12.96 13.82 3.37
C LEU A 46 13.36 14.74 2.21
N ASN A 47 13.65 14.19 1.04
CA ASN A 47 14.01 15.00 -0.13
C ASN A 47 12.89 15.97 -0.54
N VAL A 48 11.63 15.51 -0.50
CA VAL A 48 10.46 16.34 -0.78
C VAL A 48 10.22 17.37 0.33
N GLU A 49 10.44 17.01 1.60
CA GLU A 49 10.35 17.93 2.74
C GLU A 49 11.42 19.02 2.68
N CYS A 50 12.61 18.72 2.15
CA CYS A 50 13.66 19.70 1.85
C CYS A 50 13.33 20.59 0.62
N GLY A 51 12.18 20.41 -0.02
CA GLY A 51 11.73 21.24 -1.13
C GLY A 51 12.28 20.83 -2.50
N ALA A 52 12.85 19.63 -2.66
CA ALA A 52 13.31 19.16 -3.96
C ALA A 52 12.14 18.92 -4.92
N LYS A 53 12.19 19.53 -6.11
CA LYS A 53 11.16 19.44 -7.15
C LYS A 53 11.57 18.64 -8.38
N THR A 54 12.87 18.41 -8.58
CA THR A 54 13.44 17.78 -9.78
C THR A 54 14.32 16.58 -9.42
N GLN A 55 14.52 15.67 -10.37
CA GLN A 55 15.44 14.53 -10.21
C GLN A 55 16.93 14.95 -10.17
N LEU A 56 17.25 16.22 -10.41
CA LEU A 56 18.61 16.72 -10.21
C LEU A 56 19.08 16.52 -8.76
N SER A 57 18.17 16.59 -7.79
CA SER A 57 18.51 16.33 -6.38
C SER A 57 19.07 14.92 -6.15
N SER A 58 18.53 13.89 -6.82
CA SER A 58 19.06 12.52 -6.69
C SER A 58 20.43 12.38 -7.35
N LEU A 59 20.70 13.10 -8.44
CA LEU A 59 22.02 13.13 -9.08
C LEU A 59 23.08 13.74 -8.16
N PHE A 60 22.79 14.90 -7.54
CA PHE A 60 23.70 15.52 -6.56
C PHE A 60 23.93 14.62 -5.35
N THR A 61 22.88 13.96 -4.86
CA THR A 61 22.99 13.02 -3.74
C THR A 61 23.88 11.82 -4.10
N ALA A 62 23.74 11.28 -5.31
CA ALA A 62 24.55 10.17 -5.80
C ALA A 62 26.03 10.56 -5.95
N ALA A 63 26.31 11.74 -6.53
CA ALA A 63 27.67 12.26 -6.67
C ALA A 63 28.33 12.50 -5.30
N LEU A 64 27.58 13.07 -4.34
CA LEU A 64 28.07 13.28 -2.98
C LEU A 64 28.37 11.95 -2.29
N LEU A 65 27.50 10.94 -2.43
CA LEU A 65 27.74 9.60 -1.88
C LEU A 65 29.00 8.96 -2.47
N LEU A 66 29.24 9.11 -3.78
CA LEU A 66 30.46 8.62 -4.43
C LEU A 66 31.71 9.25 -3.81
N ILE A 67 31.71 10.57 -3.62
CA ILE A 67 32.83 11.30 -3.00
C ILE A 67 33.04 10.82 -1.56
N VAL A 68 31.96 10.71 -0.76
CA VAL A 68 32.05 10.25 0.62
C VAL A 68 32.62 8.84 0.71
N ILE A 69 32.23 7.93 -0.19
CA ILE A 69 32.78 6.56 -0.19
C ILE A 69 34.27 6.56 -0.57
N LEU A 70 34.68 7.35 -1.55
CA LEU A 70 36.07 7.37 -2.03
C LEU A 70 37.04 8.00 -1.03
N PHE A 71 36.66 9.11 -0.40
CA PHE A 71 37.52 9.87 0.52
C PHE A 71 37.33 9.49 1.99
N LEU A 72 36.08 9.29 2.42
CA LEU A 72 35.71 9.01 3.82
C LEU A 72 35.56 7.52 4.12
N GLY A 73 35.55 6.65 3.10
CA GLY A 73 35.47 5.20 3.25
C GLY A 73 36.48 4.60 4.26
N PRO A 74 37.76 5.00 4.24
CA PRO A 74 38.74 4.51 5.21
C PRO A 74 38.42 4.87 6.67
N LEU A 75 37.87 6.06 6.91
CA LEU A 75 37.44 6.47 8.27
C LEU A 75 36.25 5.63 8.76
N LEU A 76 35.33 5.30 7.86
CA LEU A 76 34.13 4.50 8.15
C LEU A 76 34.45 3.03 8.44
N SER A 77 35.65 2.53 8.13
CA SER A 77 36.03 1.13 8.39
C SER A 77 36.09 0.78 9.87
N THR A 78 36.28 1.76 10.75
CA THR A 78 36.37 1.54 12.21
C THR A 78 35.03 1.64 12.92
N LEU A 79 33.93 1.87 12.17
CA LEU A 79 32.63 2.12 12.77
C LEU A 79 32.05 0.84 13.42
N PRO A 80 31.70 0.87 14.71
CA PRO A 80 31.10 -0.28 15.38
C PRO A 80 29.74 -0.65 14.79
N MET A 81 29.50 -1.96 14.61
CA MET A 81 28.22 -2.50 14.15
C MET A 81 27.02 -2.05 15.01
N CYS A 82 27.25 -1.78 16.30
CA CYS A 82 26.23 -1.28 17.22
C CYS A 82 25.63 0.05 16.76
N ILE A 83 26.45 0.98 16.26
CA ILE A 83 25.98 2.29 15.80
C ILE A 83 25.08 2.11 14.57
N LEU A 84 25.48 1.22 13.65
CA LEU A 84 24.71 0.93 12.45
C LEU A 84 23.35 0.30 12.79
N ALA A 85 23.31 -0.63 13.74
CA ALA A 85 22.07 -1.25 14.21
C ALA A 85 21.10 -0.22 14.82
N VAL A 86 21.60 0.70 15.65
CA VAL A 86 20.78 1.77 16.25
C VAL A 86 20.19 2.68 15.19
N ILE A 87 20.95 3.04 14.15
CA ILE A 87 20.45 3.85 13.02
C ILE A 87 19.30 3.14 12.29
N ILE A 88 19.42 1.82 12.06
CA ILE A 88 18.37 1.03 11.42
C ILE A 88 17.10 1.00 12.28
N ILE A 89 17.23 0.70 13.58
CA ILE A 89 16.09 0.68 14.52
C ILE A 89 15.41 2.06 14.57
N TYR A 90 16.20 3.13 14.64
CA TYR A 90 15.67 4.50 14.65
C TYR A 90 14.92 4.83 13.35
N SER A 91 15.44 4.40 12.20
CA SER A 91 14.78 4.60 10.91
C SER A 91 13.40 3.94 10.84
N MET A 92 13.21 2.80 11.52
CA MET A 92 11.93 2.09 11.57
C MET A 92 10.92 2.69 12.56
N LYS A 93 11.33 3.59 13.46
CA LYS A 93 10.46 4.20 14.49
C LYS A 93 9.18 4.81 13.88
N GLY A 94 9.30 5.48 12.74
CA GLY A 94 8.15 6.11 12.06
C GLY A 94 7.11 5.12 11.53
N VAL A 95 7.52 3.89 11.21
CA VAL A 95 6.61 2.82 10.79
C VAL A 95 5.88 2.25 12.00
N PHE A 96 6.61 1.94 13.08
CA PHE A 96 6.03 1.39 14.31
C PHE A 96 5.08 2.36 15.02
N GLN A 97 5.33 3.67 14.97
CA GLN A 97 4.45 4.67 15.58
C GLN A 97 3.07 4.77 14.89
N LYS A 98 3.01 4.54 13.57
CA LYS A 98 1.75 4.65 12.80
C LYS A 98 0.93 3.36 12.84
N MET A 99 1.59 2.22 12.96
CA MET A 99 0.98 0.90 12.99
C MET A 99 -0.24 0.78 13.94
N PRO A 100 -0.15 1.11 15.26
CA PRO A 100 -1.28 0.87 16.17
C PRO A 100 -2.52 1.70 15.84
N HIS A 101 -2.34 2.94 15.37
CA HIS A 101 -3.45 3.80 14.99
C HIS A 101 -4.14 3.31 13.72
N GLU A 102 -3.36 2.94 12.70
CA GLU A 102 -3.90 2.40 11.45
C GLU A 102 -4.62 1.06 11.68
N LEU A 103 -4.11 0.19 12.55
CA LEU A 103 -4.75 -1.07 12.90
C LEU A 103 -6.10 -0.88 13.61
N ALA A 104 -6.17 0.04 14.57
CA ALA A 104 -7.41 0.34 15.29
C ALA A 104 -8.50 0.87 14.34
N GLN A 105 -8.11 1.75 13.41
CA GLN A 105 -9.02 2.23 12.38
C GLN A 105 -9.46 1.10 11.43
N LEU A 106 -8.53 0.25 11.00
CA LEU A 106 -8.81 -0.86 10.09
C LEU A 106 -9.80 -1.86 10.70
N TRP A 107 -9.67 -2.18 12.00
CA TRP A 107 -10.62 -3.05 12.71
C TRP A 107 -12.06 -2.51 12.70
N THR A 108 -12.20 -1.18 12.83
CA THR A 108 -13.50 -0.51 12.90
C THR A 108 -14.17 -0.42 11.53
N VAL A 109 -13.38 -0.21 10.47
CA VAL A 109 -13.89 -0.02 9.10
C VAL A 109 -14.09 -1.35 8.37
N ALA A 110 -13.10 -2.24 8.40
CA ALA A 110 -13.07 -3.45 7.60
C ALA A 110 -12.37 -4.61 8.32
N LYS A 111 -13.17 -5.37 9.10
CA LYS A 111 -12.70 -6.57 9.83
C LYS A 111 -12.01 -7.60 8.94
N ILE A 112 -12.47 -7.75 7.70
CA ILE A 112 -11.90 -8.68 6.72
C ILE A 112 -10.48 -8.25 6.32
N ASP A 113 -10.29 -6.97 6.02
CA ASP A 113 -8.98 -6.44 5.62
C ASP A 113 -7.98 -6.50 6.79
N PHE A 114 -8.46 -6.31 8.02
CA PHE A 114 -7.65 -6.53 9.22
C PHE A 114 -7.21 -8.00 9.37
N MET A 115 -8.08 -8.97 9.06
CA MET A 115 -7.71 -10.39 9.09
C MET A 115 -6.63 -10.72 8.06
N ILE A 116 -6.72 -10.16 6.85
CA ILE A 116 -5.66 -10.28 5.83
C ILE A 116 -4.34 -9.73 6.36
N TRP A 117 -4.37 -8.58 7.05
CA TRP A 117 -3.18 -7.98 7.64
C TRP A 117 -2.53 -8.89 8.70
N ILE A 118 -3.32 -9.43 9.64
CA ILE A 118 -2.80 -10.34 10.68
C ILE A 118 -2.20 -11.59 10.06
N VAL A 119 -2.92 -12.24 9.15
CA VAL A 119 -2.46 -13.47 8.51
C VAL A 119 -1.15 -13.22 7.77
N THR A 120 -1.04 -12.10 7.04
CA THR A 120 0.18 -11.70 6.34
C THR A 120 1.34 -11.44 7.31
N PHE A 121 1.09 -10.75 8.42
CA PHE A 121 2.10 -10.46 9.42
C PHE A 121 2.62 -11.74 10.09
N VAL A 122 1.72 -12.60 10.56
CA VAL A 122 2.08 -13.87 11.19
C VAL A 122 2.81 -14.80 10.21
N ALA A 123 2.33 -14.89 8.96
CA ALA A 123 2.96 -15.71 7.93
C ALA A 123 4.38 -15.24 7.60
N THR A 124 4.60 -13.92 7.46
CA THR A 124 5.94 -13.38 7.15
C THR A 124 6.93 -13.54 8.31
N VAL A 125 6.46 -13.42 9.56
CA VAL A 125 7.30 -13.60 10.77
C VAL A 125 7.71 -15.07 10.95
N ILE A 126 6.82 -16.03 10.67
CA ILE A 126 7.10 -17.46 10.90
C ILE A 126 7.83 -18.12 9.72
N LEU A 127 7.45 -17.82 8.47
CA LEU A 127 7.86 -18.58 7.28
C LEU A 127 8.97 -17.93 6.44
N ASN A 128 9.40 -16.71 6.76
CA ASN A 128 10.18 -15.76 5.94
C ASN A 128 9.34 -14.89 4.99
N VAL A 129 9.95 -13.78 4.57
CA VAL A 129 9.33 -12.74 3.74
C VAL A 129 8.81 -13.29 2.40
N MET A 130 9.58 -14.12 1.71
CA MET A 130 9.20 -14.65 0.38
C MET A 130 7.98 -15.59 0.47
N SER A 131 8.03 -16.58 1.37
CA SER A 131 6.92 -17.51 1.58
C SER A 131 5.69 -16.82 2.19
N GLY A 132 5.91 -15.91 3.14
CA GLY A 132 4.84 -15.12 3.75
C GLY A 132 4.11 -14.24 2.74
N LEU A 133 4.83 -13.63 1.78
CA LEU A 133 4.21 -12.87 0.69
C LEU A 133 3.34 -13.77 -0.21
N ALA A 134 3.81 -14.97 -0.56
CA ALA A 134 3.03 -15.91 -1.35
C ALA A 134 1.72 -16.31 -0.65
N VAL A 135 1.79 -16.64 0.65
CA VAL A 135 0.62 -16.95 1.48
C VAL A 135 -0.34 -15.76 1.54
N ALA A 136 0.18 -14.55 1.74
CA ALA A 136 -0.62 -13.33 1.81
C ALA A 136 -1.40 -13.05 0.52
N VAL A 137 -0.75 -13.22 -0.65
CA VAL A 137 -1.38 -13.02 -1.96
C VAL A 137 -2.49 -14.05 -2.18
N VAL A 138 -2.23 -15.33 -1.90
CA VAL A 138 -3.24 -16.39 -2.03
C VAL A 138 -4.42 -16.13 -1.09
N PHE A 139 -4.16 -15.77 0.16
CA PHE A 139 -5.19 -15.47 1.14
C PHE A 139 -6.03 -14.25 0.76
N ALA A 140 -5.41 -13.18 0.26
CA ALA A 140 -6.11 -11.99 -0.21
C ALA A 140 -7.00 -12.29 -1.43
N LEU A 141 -6.52 -13.11 -2.37
CA LEU A 141 -7.30 -13.56 -3.52
C LEU A 141 -8.51 -14.41 -3.09
N LEU A 142 -8.30 -15.41 -2.23
CA LEU A 142 -9.38 -16.24 -1.69
C LEU A 142 -10.44 -15.37 -0.99
N THR A 143 -9.99 -14.44 -0.15
CA THR A 143 -10.89 -13.52 0.57
C THR A 143 -11.69 -12.64 -0.39
N THR A 144 -11.08 -12.20 -1.49
CA THR A 144 -11.77 -11.43 -2.54
C THR A 144 -12.83 -12.27 -3.25
N ILE A 145 -12.52 -13.52 -3.57
CA ILE A 145 -13.47 -14.46 -4.20
C ILE A 145 -14.65 -14.73 -3.26
N PHE A 146 -14.40 -15.06 -1.99
CA PHE A 146 -15.47 -15.28 -1.00
C PHE A 146 -16.36 -14.04 -0.83
N ARG A 147 -15.76 -12.84 -0.88
CA ARG A 147 -16.51 -11.59 -0.80
C ARG A 147 -17.43 -11.37 -2.00
N ILE A 148 -17.01 -11.78 -3.21
CA ILE A 148 -17.82 -11.70 -4.42
C ILE A 148 -18.93 -12.76 -4.41
N GLN A 149 -18.65 -13.95 -3.86
CA GLN A 149 -19.61 -15.07 -3.78
C GLN A 149 -20.74 -14.89 -2.77
N TRP A 150 -20.63 -13.94 -1.84
CA TRP A 150 -21.73 -13.55 -0.94
C TRP A 150 -22.30 -12.18 -1.29
N PRO A 151 -22.95 -12.04 -2.46
CA PRO A 151 -23.57 -10.78 -2.84
C PRO A 151 -24.78 -10.50 -1.97
N ARG A 152 -24.93 -9.22 -1.63
CA ARG A 152 -26.14 -8.75 -0.96
C ARG A 152 -27.23 -8.63 -2.00
N TRP A 153 -28.34 -9.31 -1.77
CA TRP A 153 -29.57 -9.11 -2.49
C TRP A 153 -30.44 -8.12 -1.74
N ARG A 154 -31.17 -7.27 -2.47
CA ARG A 154 -32.11 -6.30 -1.89
C ARG A 154 -33.40 -6.30 -2.67
N MET A 155 -34.51 -6.27 -1.94
CA MET A 155 -35.85 -6.11 -2.51
C MET A 155 -36.21 -4.63 -2.46
N LEU A 156 -36.59 -4.09 -3.61
CA LEU A 156 -36.86 -2.66 -3.80
C LEU A 156 -38.37 -2.41 -3.79
N SER A 157 -38.76 -1.32 -3.14
CA SER A 157 -40.14 -0.81 -3.08
C SER A 157 -40.16 0.69 -3.32
N GLN A 158 -41.27 1.21 -3.83
CA GLN A 158 -41.42 2.63 -4.12
C GLN A 158 -41.63 3.41 -2.81
N LEU A 159 -40.95 4.55 -2.69
CA LEU A 159 -41.14 5.45 -1.56
C LEU A 159 -42.39 6.30 -1.77
N THR A 160 -43.30 6.32 -0.79
CA THR A 160 -44.62 6.95 -0.91
C THR A 160 -44.53 8.43 -1.30
N GLY A 161 -45.08 8.79 -2.48
CA GLY A 161 -45.09 10.15 -3.00
C GLY A 161 -43.89 10.55 -3.87
N THR A 162 -43.01 9.61 -4.21
CA THR A 162 -41.84 9.85 -5.11
C THR A 162 -41.65 8.70 -6.10
N GLU A 163 -40.89 8.92 -7.18
CA GLU A 163 -40.48 7.87 -8.14
C GLU A 163 -39.20 7.12 -7.73
N GLU A 164 -38.72 7.30 -6.48
CA GLU A 164 -37.54 6.60 -5.98
C GLU A 164 -37.87 5.21 -5.45
N TYR A 165 -37.08 4.21 -5.87
CA TYR A 165 -37.13 2.84 -5.34
C TYR A 165 -36.03 2.63 -4.30
N ARG A 166 -36.40 2.23 -3.08
CA ARG A 166 -35.47 1.94 -1.98
C ARG A 166 -35.77 0.60 -1.31
N ASP A 167 -34.79 0.15 -0.52
CA ASP A 167 -34.81 -1.12 0.21
C ASP A 167 -35.91 -1.13 1.29
N ILE A 168 -36.79 -2.13 1.22
CA ILE A 168 -37.94 -2.34 2.13
C ILE A 168 -37.47 -2.49 3.58
N GLY A 169 -36.33 -3.17 3.80
CA GLY A 169 -35.83 -3.45 5.14
C GLY A 169 -35.21 -2.25 5.85
N ARG A 170 -34.93 -1.15 5.13
CA ARG A 170 -34.19 0.00 5.65
C ARG A 170 -35.04 1.27 5.78
N TYR A 171 -36.18 1.35 5.10
CA TYR A 171 -37.07 2.51 5.11
C TYR A 171 -38.51 2.07 5.34
N GLY A 172 -39.14 2.53 6.43
CA GLY A 172 -40.49 2.10 6.83
C GLY A 172 -41.67 2.81 6.15
N ARG A 173 -41.44 3.69 5.17
CA ARG A 173 -42.49 4.41 4.41
C ARG A 173 -42.45 4.03 2.94
N THR A 174 -42.70 2.76 2.67
CA THR A 174 -42.65 2.20 1.32
C THR A 174 -43.97 1.56 0.96
N THR A 175 -44.43 1.82 -0.26
CA THR A 175 -45.60 1.18 -0.87
C THR A 175 -45.11 0.17 -1.90
N GLU A 176 -45.43 -1.10 -1.67
CA GLU A 176 -45.22 -2.13 -2.69
C GLU A 176 -46.26 -1.95 -3.81
N VAL A 177 -45.84 -2.10 -5.06
CA VAL A 177 -46.75 -2.07 -6.21
C VAL A 177 -47.41 -3.45 -6.30
N GLU A 178 -48.73 -3.52 -6.17
CA GLU A 178 -49.47 -4.78 -6.25
C GLU A 178 -49.18 -5.50 -7.58
N GLY A 179 -48.69 -6.74 -7.49
CA GLY A 179 -48.36 -7.59 -8.63
C GLY A 179 -46.93 -7.47 -9.19
N ILE A 180 -46.07 -6.57 -8.69
CA ILE A 180 -44.70 -6.38 -9.19
C ILE A 180 -43.68 -6.51 -8.05
N LYS A 181 -42.70 -7.42 -8.20
CA LYS A 181 -41.53 -7.52 -7.30
C LYS A 181 -40.26 -7.09 -8.02
N ILE A 182 -39.60 -6.05 -7.50
CA ILE A 182 -38.35 -5.53 -8.06
C ILE A 182 -37.19 -6.06 -7.22
N PHE A 183 -36.33 -6.85 -7.86
CA PHE A 183 -35.15 -7.44 -7.24
C PHE A 183 -33.88 -6.78 -7.77
N ARG A 184 -32.99 -6.40 -6.87
CA ARG A 184 -31.67 -5.89 -7.23
C ARG A 184 -30.60 -6.83 -6.70
N PHE A 185 -29.80 -7.34 -7.62
CA PHE A 185 -28.61 -8.13 -7.33
C PHE A 185 -27.39 -7.22 -7.38
N ASP A 186 -26.77 -6.96 -6.23
CA ASP A 186 -25.54 -6.14 -6.16
C ASP A 186 -24.29 -7.01 -6.36
N ALA A 187 -24.21 -7.75 -7.48
CA ALA A 187 -23.03 -8.52 -7.87
C ALA A 187 -22.81 -8.53 -9.39
N PRO A 188 -21.56 -8.68 -9.86
CA PRO A 188 -21.28 -9.01 -11.24
C PRO A 188 -21.84 -10.42 -11.56
N LEU A 189 -22.57 -10.53 -12.68
CA LEU A 189 -23.10 -11.78 -13.23
C LEU A 189 -22.02 -12.59 -13.93
#